data_AF-A0A9P4Y3N0-F1
#
_entry.id   AF-A0A9P4Y3N0-F1
#
_cell.length_a   1.000
_cell.length_b   1.000
_cell.length_c   1.000
_cell.angle_alpha   90.00
_cell.angle_beta   90.00
_cell.angle_gamma   90.00
#
_symmetry.space_group_name_H-M   'P 1'
#
loop_
_entity.id
_entity.type
_entity.pdbx_description
1 polymer ?
#
loop_
_entity_poly.entity_id
_entity_poly.type
_entity_poly.pdbx_seq_one_letter_code
_entity_poly.pdbx_strand_id
1 'polypeptide(L)'
;DGESTLRSFHDYRWDLDKDFLGGLVLALGGHHALAMKASQADIIMHSRIFYFARISGLTVAYATYRAWLREQYLAGQQPRIWEQLLGSETGAGAAHEDPSAPDWMRAAPKGELYVERPSAANEDDEESDHVPYPEKFAAIIQAVQSGEPVEGIIQIPDVVARNPTTTPFGSMQRPRKPWEKDQPVADGTSEARGHGLEGALDQSFPEQEETAE
;
A
#
# COMPACT_ATOMS: atom_id res chain seq x y z
N ASP A 1 10.50 32.17 -25.85
CA ASP A 1 11.00 32.15 -24.45
C ASP A 1 10.31 31.18 -23.50
N GLY A 2 8.99 30.91 -23.61
CA GLY A 2 8.27 30.09 -22.62
C GLY A 2 8.79 28.67 -22.41
N GLU A 3 9.17 27.97 -23.48
CA GLU A 3 9.67 26.58 -23.38
C GLU A 3 11.04 26.48 -22.68
N SER A 4 11.91 27.47 -22.88
CA SER A 4 13.21 27.57 -22.18
C SER A 4 13.01 27.75 -20.67
N THR A 5 12.03 28.57 -20.27
CA THR A 5 11.64 28.73 -18.86
C THR A 5 11.09 27.43 -18.27
N LEU A 6 10.22 26.73 -18.99
CA LEU A 6 9.66 25.44 -18.56
C LEU A 6 10.75 24.39 -18.36
N ARG A 7 11.72 24.34 -19.29
CA ARG A 7 12.86 23.44 -19.20
C ARG A 7 13.78 23.79 -18.03
N SER A 8 14.05 25.08 -17.82
CA SER A 8 14.82 25.56 -16.66
C SER A 8 14.15 25.22 -15.32
N PHE A 9 12.82 25.32 -15.26
CA PHE A 9 12.03 24.91 -14.09
C PHE A 9 12.09 23.39 -13.85
N HIS A 10 12.00 22.59 -14.92
CA HIS A 10 12.03 21.14 -14.83
C HIS A 10 13.43 20.60 -14.44
N ASP A 11 14.49 21.21 -14.99
CA ASP A 11 15.88 20.82 -14.74
C ASP A 11 16.42 21.33 -13.39
N TYR A 12 15.63 22.14 -12.69
CA TYR A 12 15.97 22.64 -11.37
C TYR A 12 16.12 21.51 -10.33
N ARG A 13 17.16 21.61 -9.50
CA ARG A 13 17.52 20.59 -8.50
C ARG A 13 16.80 20.82 -7.17
N TRP A 14 15.50 20.56 -7.18
CA TRP A 14 14.60 20.72 -6.02
C TRP A 14 15.09 20.00 -4.74
N ASP A 15 15.77 18.87 -4.88
CA ASP A 15 16.21 18.05 -3.74
C ASP A 15 17.47 18.60 -3.04
N LEU A 16 18.21 19.52 -3.67
CA LEU A 16 19.40 20.13 -3.08
C LEU A 16 19.13 21.46 -2.39
N ASP A 17 18.00 22.10 -2.69
CA ASP A 17 17.69 23.41 -2.13
C ASP A 17 17.06 23.26 -0.74
N LYS A 18 17.89 23.51 0.28
CA LYS A 18 17.50 23.43 1.68
C LYS A 18 16.48 24.49 2.09
N ASP A 19 16.55 25.67 1.49
CA ASP A 19 15.64 26.78 1.81
C ASP A 19 14.24 26.48 1.26
N PHE A 20 14.18 25.94 0.05
CA PHE A 20 12.94 25.41 -0.51
C PHE A 20 12.37 24.27 0.33
N LEU A 21 13.18 23.24 0.64
CA LEU A 21 12.71 22.09 1.41
C LEU A 21 12.22 22.49 2.81
N GLY A 22 12.92 23.39 3.49
CA GLY A 22 12.49 23.94 4.78
C GLY A 22 11.14 24.65 4.68
N GLY A 23 10.96 25.49 3.65
CA GLY A 23 9.68 26.14 3.38
C GLY A 23 8.56 25.16 3.00
N LEU A 24 8.90 24.11 2.26
CA LEU A 24 7.96 23.07 1.85
C LEU A 24 7.45 22.26 3.04
N VAL A 25 8.34 21.88 3.97
CA VAL A 25 7.96 21.20 5.22
C VAL A 25 6.97 22.06 6.00
N LEU A 26 7.19 23.38 6.07
CA LEU A 26 6.27 24.30 6.73
C LEU A 26 4.91 24.35 6.01
N ALA A 27 4.92 24.42 4.67
CA ALA A 27 3.70 24.46 3.85
C ALA A 27 2.87 23.16 3.95
N LEU A 28 3.52 22.01 4.16
CA LEU A 28 2.85 20.72 4.35
C LEU A 28 2.31 20.52 5.78
N GLY A 29 2.64 21.41 6.73
CA GLY A 29 2.21 21.29 8.13
C GLY A 29 3.22 20.60 9.05
N GLY A 30 4.50 20.58 8.68
CA GLY A 30 5.61 20.03 9.46
C GLY A 30 6.01 18.61 9.08
N HIS A 31 7.04 18.07 9.76
CA HIS A 31 7.64 16.77 9.44
C HIS A 31 6.66 15.59 9.57
N HIS A 32 5.62 15.71 10.39
CA HIS A 32 4.60 14.67 10.58
C HIS A 32 3.68 14.49 9.36
N ALA A 33 3.65 15.48 8.47
CA ALA A 33 2.84 15.46 7.26
C ALA A 33 3.63 15.03 6.01
N LEU A 34 4.85 14.51 6.13
CA LEU A 34 5.68 14.14 4.97
C LEU A 34 5.21 12.90 4.20
N ALA A 35 4.19 12.19 4.69
CA ALA A 35 3.61 11.07 3.96
C ALA A 35 2.93 11.59 2.69
N MET A 36 3.59 11.44 1.53
CA MET A 36 3.11 11.94 0.23
C MET A 36 1.72 11.38 -0.10
N LYS A 37 0.70 12.19 0.19
CA LYS A 37 -0.67 11.98 -0.25
C LYS A 37 -0.86 12.66 -1.61
N ALA A 38 -1.79 12.16 -2.42
CA ALA A 38 -2.18 12.82 -3.67
C ALA A 38 -2.39 14.32 -3.44
N SER A 39 -3.20 14.69 -2.44
CA SER A 39 -3.51 16.08 -2.08
C SER A 39 -2.30 16.97 -1.78
N GLN A 40 -1.13 16.39 -1.51
CA GLN A 40 0.10 17.15 -1.26
C GLN A 40 0.92 17.38 -2.53
N ALA A 41 0.74 16.59 -3.59
CA ALA A 41 1.42 16.80 -4.86
C ALA A 41 1.09 18.18 -5.44
N ASP A 42 -0.19 18.57 -5.39
CA ASP A 42 -0.60 19.92 -5.78
C ASP A 42 0.04 21.00 -4.92
N ILE A 43 0.10 20.84 -3.60
CA ILE A 43 0.75 21.81 -2.69
C ILE A 43 2.24 21.93 -3.03
N ILE A 44 2.92 20.80 -3.24
CA ILE A 44 4.33 20.76 -3.63
C ILE A 44 4.53 21.49 -4.96
N MET A 45 3.67 21.23 -5.94
CA MET A 45 3.79 21.83 -7.27
C MET A 45 3.57 23.34 -7.25
N HIS A 46 2.55 23.83 -6.54
CA HIS A 46 2.32 25.26 -6.36
C HIS A 46 3.47 25.92 -5.60
N SER A 47 4.00 25.26 -4.57
CA SER A 47 5.15 25.74 -3.80
C SER A 47 6.39 25.90 -4.69
N ARG A 48 6.64 24.94 -5.59
CA ARG A 48 7.75 25.00 -6.56
C ARG A 48 7.59 26.16 -7.53
N ILE A 49 6.41 26.33 -8.11
CA ILE A 49 6.13 27.44 -9.04
C ILE A 49 6.37 28.79 -8.35
N PHE A 50 5.82 28.96 -7.14
CA PHE A 50 5.96 30.19 -6.37
C PHE A 50 7.42 30.47 -6.02
N TYR A 51 8.14 29.45 -5.54
CA TYR A 51 9.54 29.57 -5.20
C TYR A 51 10.40 29.90 -6.43
N PHE A 52 10.19 29.19 -7.54
CA PHE A 52 10.91 29.44 -8.80
C PHE A 52 10.71 30.87 -9.29
N ALA A 53 9.48 31.37 -9.25
CA ALA A 53 9.16 32.73 -9.62
C ALA A 53 9.90 33.75 -8.75
N ARG A 54 10.03 33.46 -7.45
CA ARG A 54 10.79 34.30 -6.52
C ARG A 54 12.29 34.31 -6.82
N ILE A 55 12.90 33.17 -7.10
CA ILE A 55 14.37 33.08 -7.26
C ILE A 55 14.86 33.44 -8.67
N SER A 56 14.09 33.11 -9.70
CA SER A 56 14.48 33.32 -11.11
C SER A 56 13.85 34.56 -11.72
N GLY A 57 12.81 35.11 -11.09
CA GLY A 57 11.99 36.19 -11.66
C GLY A 57 11.08 35.75 -12.81
N LEU A 58 11.08 34.46 -13.16
CA LEU A 58 10.30 33.90 -14.27
C LEU A 58 9.06 33.18 -13.75
N THR A 59 7.88 33.59 -14.21
CA THR A 59 6.61 32.97 -13.81
C THR A 59 6.28 31.80 -14.71
N VAL A 60 5.94 30.66 -14.10
CA VAL A 60 5.47 29.46 -14.81
C VAL A 60 4.03 29.22 -14.40
N ALA A 61 3.09 29.30 -15.34
CA ALA A 61 1.71 28.96 -15.04
C ALA A 61 1.55 27.44 -14.87
N TYR A 62 0.87 27.02 -13.81
CA TYR A 62 0.65 25.61 -13.49
C TYR A 62 -0.01 24.83 -14.65
N ALA A 63 -1.04 25.42 -15.27
CA ALA A 63 -1.74 24.81 -16.41
C ALA A 63 -0.82 24.57 -17.61
N THR A 64 0.05 25.55 -17.92
CA THR A 64 1.00 25.47 -19.04
C THR A 64 2.05 24.39 -18.78
N TYR A 65 2.59 24.31 -17.56
CA TYR A 65 3.55 23.27 -17.21
C TYR A 65 2.94 21.87 -17.23
N ARG A 66 1.68 21.71 -16.80
CA ARG A 66 0.98 20.42 -16.90
C ARG A 66 0.75 19.97 -18.34
N ALA A 67 0.42 20.89 -19.24
CA ALA A 67 0.28 20.56 -20.67
C ALA A 67 1.63 20.09 -21.25
N TRP A 68 2.70 20.83 -20.96
CA TRP A 68 4.06 20.48 -21.38
C TRP A 68 4.52 19.12 -20.83
N LEU A 69 4.23 18.81 -19.56
CA LEU A 69 4.53 17.48 -18.98
C LEU A 69 3.82 16.34 -19.72
N ARG A 70 2.57 16.54 -20.16
CA ARG A 70 1.82 15.52 -20.93
C ARG A 70 2.46 15.26 -22.29
N GLU A 71 2.90 16.32 -22.96
CA GLU A 71 3.62 16.22 -24.24
C GLU A 71 4.95 15.47 -24.06
N GLN A 72 5.66 15.74 -22.96
CA GLN A 72 6.90 15.03 -22.63
C GLN A 72 6.68 13.55 -22.31
N TYR A 73 5.57 13.21 -21.66
CA TYR A 73 5.17 11.81 -21.44
C TYR A 73 4.89 11.08 -22.77
N LEU A 74 4.19 11.73 -23.69
CA LEU A 74 3.96 11.21 -25.05
C LEU A 74 5.27 11.02 -25.82
N ALA A 75 6.28 11.86 -25.57
CA ALA A 75 7.62 11.74 -26.13
C ALA A 75 8.48 10.63 -25.47
N GLY A 76 7.94 9.88 -24.49
CA GLY A 76 8.60 8.72 -23.88
C GLY A 76 9.56 9.05 -22.74
N GLN A 77 9.54 10.28 -22.21
CA GLN A 77 10.27 10.60 -20.98
C GLN A 77 9.51 10.07 -19.76
N GLN A 78 10.20 9.33 -18.89
CA GLN A 78 9.63 8.78 -17.65
C GLN A 78 9.41 9.92 -16.64
N PRO A 79 8.20 10.06 -16.07
CA PRO A 79 7.92 11.09 -15.08
C PRO A 79 8.66 10.80 -13.77
N ARG A 80 9.04 11.84 -13.05
CA ARG A 80 9.50 11.70 -11.66
C ARG A 80 8.34 11.24 -10.78
N ILE A 81 8.64 10.58 -9.65
CA ILE A 81 7.64 10.00 -8.73
C ILE A 81 6.52 11.00 -8.36
N TRP A 82 6.87 12.26 -8.13
CA TRP A 82 5.92 13.31 -7.77
C TRP A 82 5.08 13.82 -8.96
N GLU A 83 5.57 13.70 -10.21
CA GLU A 83 4.84 14.08 -11.43
C GLU A 83 3.74 13.07 -11.74
N GLN A 84 4.00 11.80 -11.43
CA GLN A 84 3.03 10.73 -11.59
C GLN A 84 1.81 10.92 -10.68
N LEU A 85 2.03 11.41 -9.45
CA LEU A 85 0.96 11.72 -8.50
C LEU A 85 0.08 12.88 -9.00
N LEU A 86 0.69 13.91 -9.58
CA LEU A 86 -0.01 15.07 -10.17
C LEU A 86 -0.87 14.69 -11.42
N GLY A 87 -0.49 13.62 -12.11
CA GLY A 87 -1.27 13.05 -13.21
C GLY A 87 -2.55 12.35 -12.74
N SER A 88 -2.57 11.85 -11.50
CA SER A 88 -3.68 11.09 -10.93
C SER A 88 -4.81 11.94 -10.36
N GLU A 89 -4.59 13.25 -10.12
CA GLU A 89 -5.54 14.10 -9.38
C GLU A 89 -6.63 14.76 -10.24
N THR A 90 -6.52 14.73 -11.57
CA THR A 90 -7.67 15.05 -12.43
C THR A 90 -8.58 13.83 -12.60
N GLY A 91 -9.03 13.30 -11.47
CA GLY A 91 -10.23 12.49 -11.34
C GLY A 91 -11.47 13.38 -11.30
N ALA A 92 -11.59 14.30 -12.25
CA ALA A 92 -12.88 14.90 -12.58
C ALA A 92 -13.48 14.03 -13.68
N GLY A 93 -14.29 13.03 -13.29
CA GLY A 93 -15.46 12.49 -14.00
C GLY A 93 -15.48 12.39 -15.53
N ALA A 94 -14.35 12.38 -16.22
CA ALA A 94 -14.24 12.18 -17.64
C ALA A 94 -13.69 10.77 -17.81
N ALA A 95 -14.58 9.88 -18.26
CA ALA A 95 -14.24 8.57 -18.76
C ALA A 95 -13.25 8.72 -19.94
N HIS A 96 -11.97 8.89 -19.63
CA HIS A 96 -10.91 8.55 -20.57
C HIS A 96 -10.82 7.03 -20.56
N GLU A 97 -11.39 6.41 -21.59
CA GLU A 97 -11.11 5.03 -21.91
C GLU A 97 -9.61 4.90 -22.15
N ASP A 98 -8.87 4.40 -21.16
CA ASP A 98 -7.51 3.95 -21.40
C ASP A 98 -7.58 2.76 -22.39
N PRO A 99 -7.01 2.88 -23.61
CA PRO A 99 -6.99 1.75 -24.54
C PRO A 99 -6.17 0.57 -23.98
N SER A 100 -5.35 0.82 -22.96
CA SER A 100 -4.50 -0.15 -22.26
C SER A 100 -5.12 -0.71 -20.96
N ALA A 101 -6.42 -0.49 -20.72
CA ALA A 101 -7.13 -1.11 -19.60
C ALA A 101 -7.43 -2.60 -19.89
N PRO A 102 -7.08 -3.55 -18.99
CA PRO A 102 -7.50 -4.94 -19.11
C PRO A 102 -9.02 -5.11 -19.03
N ASP A 103 -9.59 -6.14 -19.67
CA ASP A 103 -11.04 -6.35 -19.76
C ASP A 103 -11.73 -6.49 -18.39
N TRP A 104 -11.08 -7.08 -17.40
CA TRP A 104 -11.62 -7.17 -16.04
C TRP A 104 -11.80 -5.80 -15.37
N MET A 105 -11.02 -4.80 -15.78
CA MET A 105 -11.12 -3.43 -15.28
C MET A 105 -12.23 -2.65 -15.98
N ARG A 106 -12.52 -2.95 -17.26
CA ARG A 106 -13.67 -2.39 -17.98
C ARG A 106 -15.00 -2.96 -17.49
N ALA A 107 -15.01 -4.23 -17.10
CA ALA A 107 -16.18 -4.91 -16.56
C ALA A 107 -16.50 -4.54 -15.11
N ALA A 108 -15.64 -3.74 -14.45
CA ALA A 108 -15.87 -3.34 -13.07
C ALA A 108 -17.06 -2.35 -12.98
N PRO A 109 -18.05 -2.58 -12.11
CA PRO A 109 -19.13 -1.64 -11.88
C PRO A 109 -18.57 -0.34 -11.31
N LYS A 110 -18.73 0.76 -12.04
CA LYS A 110 -18.38 2.11 -11.60
C LYS A 110 -19.46 2.63 -10.64
N GLY A 111 -19.68 1.92 -9.54
CA GLY A 111 -20.54 2.36 -8.45
C GLY A 111 -19.81 3.39 -7.61
N GLU A 112 -20.47 4.50 -7.29
CA GLU A 112 -19.97 5.42 -6.27
C GLU A 112 -19.80 4.65 -4.96
N LEU A 113 -18.54 4.42 -4.56
CA LEU A 113 -18.18 3.76 -3.29
C LEU A 113 -18.50 4.63 -2.05
N TYR A 114 -19.24 5.72 -2.22
CA TYR A 114 -19.59 6.64 -1.14
C TYR A 114 -21.05 6.44 -0.74
N VAL A 115 -21.27 5.70 0.33
CA VAL A 115 -22.53 5.79 1.09
C VAL A 115 -22.35 6.95 2.06
N GLU A 116 -23.07 8.05 1.83
CA GLU A 116 -23.11 9.18 2.77
C GLU A 116 -23.65 8.68 4.11
N ARG A 117 -22.77 8.60 5.12
CA ARG A 117 -23.17 8.52 6.52
C ARG A 117 -23.67 9.91 6.90
N PRO A 118 -24.97 10.14 7.19
CA PRO A 118 -25.39 11.43 7.70
C PRO A 118 -24.65 11.70 9.02
N SER A 119 -24.02 12.86 9.07
CA SER A 119 -23.22 13.34 10.19
C SER A 119 -24.11 13.41 11.43
N ALA A 120 -23.91 12.51 12.39
CA ALA A 120 -24.49 12.61 13.72
C ALA A 120 -23.77 13.74 14.46
N ALA A 121 -24.26 14.96 14.27
CA ALA A 121 -23.95 16.10 15.11
C ALA A 121 -25.19 16.41 15.96
N ASN A 122 -25.01 16.17 17.26
CA ASN A 122 -25.78 16.64 18.41
C ASN A 122 -27.02 15.85 18.85
N GLU A 123 -27.02 15.67 20.17
CA GLU A 123 -28.13 15.55 21.13
C GLU A 123 -28.54 14.14 21.57
N ASP A 124 -28.33 13.95 22.88
CA ASP A 124 -28.79 12.88 23.76
C ASP A 124 -30.31 12.69 23.64
N ASP A 125 -30.76 11.49 23.29
CA ASP A 125 -31.96 10.88 23.86
C ASP A 125 -31.98 9.36 23.57
N GLU A 126 -32.37 8.60 24.58
CA GLU A 126 -32.56 7.16 24.56
C GLU A 126 -33.69 6.78 23.59
N GLU A 127 -33.40 5.94 22.59
CA GLU A 127 -34.22 4.82 22.08
C GLU A 127 -33.66 4.37 20.72
N SER A 128 -32.74 3.40 20.78
CA SER A 128 -32.17 2.57 19.71
C SER A 128 -32.73 2.72 18.29
N ASP A 129 -32.33 3.78 17.58
CA ASP A 129 -32.58 3.96 16.13
C ASP A 129 -31.56 3.15 15.29
N HIS A 130 -31.42 1.86 15.63
CA HIS A 130 -30.58 0.93 14.90
C HIS A 130 -31.43 0.29 13.82
N VAL A 131 -30.99 0.37 12.56
CA VAL A 131 -31.55 -0.48 11.49
C VAL A 131 -31.65 -1.92 12.00
N PRO A 132 -32.80 -2.60 11.82
CA PRO A 132 -32.99 -3.94 12.35
C PRO A 132 -31.89 -4.86 11.81
N TYR A 133 -31.20 -5.55 12.72
CA TYR A 133 -30.18 -6.51 12.34
C TYR A 133 -30.80 -7.53 11.37
N PRO A 134 -30.11 -7.87 10.26
CA PRO A 134 -30.62 -8.83 9.30
C PRO A 134 -31.03 -10.15 9.97
N GLU A 135 -32.12 -10.76 9.52
CA GLU A 135 -32.67 -12.00 10.12
C GLU A 135 -31.64 -13.14 10.19
N LYS A 136 -30.74 -13.21 9.21
CA LYS A 136 -29.61 -14.16 9.21
C LYS A 136 -28.68 -13.98 10.41
N PHE A 137 -28.46 -12.74 10.83
CA PHE A 137 -27.63 -12.44 11.99
C PHE A 137 -28.31 -12.83 13.30
N ALA A 138 -29.63 -12.64 13.41
CA ALA A 138 -30.41 -13.12 14.55
C ALA A 138 -30.36 -14.66 14.67
N ALA A 139 -30.49 -15.37 13.54
CA ALA A 139 -30.33 -16.83 13.50
C ALA A 139 -28.93 -17.28 13.94
N ILE A 140 -27.87 -16.54 13.56
CA ILE A 140 -26.50 -16.80 14.02
C ILE A 140 -26.37 -16.59 15.53
N ILE A 141 -26.91 -15.50 16.09
CA ILE A 141 -26.87 -15.27 17.54
C ILE A 141 -27.57 -16.41 18.28
N GLN A 142 -28.72 -16.85 17.78
CA GLN A 142 -29.45 -17.96 18.36
C GLN A 142 -28.65 -19.25 18.33
N ALA A 143 -27.99 -19.57 17.21
CA ALA A 143 -27.11 -20.74 17.09
C ALA A 143 -25.92 -20.68 18.05
N VAL A 144 -25.33 -19.49 18.23
CA VAL A 144 -24.25 -19.27 19.22
C VAL A 144 -24.75 -19.45 20.65
N GLN A 145 -25.95 -18.97 20.96
CA GLN A 145 -26.56 -19.10 22.29
C GLN A 145 -27.03 -20.53 22.60
N SER A 146 -27.52 -21.27 21.59
CA SER A 146 -27.97 -22.65 21.71
C SER A 146 -26.84 -23.68 21.62
N GLY A 147 -25.65 -23.25 21.18
CA GLY A 147 -24.51 -24.14 20.94
C GLY A 147 -24.66 -24.99 19.67
N GLU A 148 -25.56 -24.60 18.77
CA GLU A 148 -25.75 -25.29 17.49
C GLU A 148 -24.66 -24.87 16.49
N PRO A 149 -24.13 -25.78 15.66
CA PRO A 149 -23.16 -25.43 14.63
C PRO A 149 -23.77 -24.40 13.65
N VAL A 150 -23.10 -23.26 13.49
CA VAL A 150 -23.52 -22.20 12.59
C VAL A 150 -23.39 -22.68 11.14
N GLU A 151 -24.43 -22.44 10.34
CA GLU A 151 -24.44 -22.80 8.92
C GLU A 151 -23.20 -22.28 8.18
N GLY A 152 -22.49 -23.18 7.48
CA GLY A 152 -21.29 -22.86 6.71
C GLY A 152 -19.98 -22.85 7.51
N ILE A 153 -20.02 -22.96 8.84
CA ILE A 153 -18.81 -23.08 9.67
C ILE A 153 -18.59 -24.56 9.99
N ILE A 154 -17.45 -25.09 9.53
CA ILE A 154 -17.02 -26.45 9.86
C ILE A 154 -16.10 -26.36 11.08
N GLN A 155 -16.36 -27.17 12.11
CA GLN A 155 -15.48 -27.27 13.26
C GLN A 155 -14.13 -27.84 12.82
N ILE A 156 -13.08 -27.02 12.88
CA ILE A 156 -11.72 -27.49 12.68
C ILE A 156 -11.26 -28.10 14.02
N PRO A 157 -10.89 -29.39 14.06
CA PRO A 157 -10.28 -29.95 15.26
C PRO A 157 -8.97 -29.21 15.56
N ASP A 158 -8.69 -28.97 16.84
CA ASP A 158 -7.44 -28.32 17.29
C ASP A 158 -6.18 -29.15 16.97
N VAL A 159 -6.40 -30.41 16.59
CA VAL A 159 -5.34 -31.32 16.14
C VAL A 159 -5.23 -31.29 14.63
N VAL A 160 -4.05 -30.90 14.15
CA VAL A 160 -3.69 -31.01 12.73
C VAL A 160 -3.64 -32.50 12.36
N ALA A 161 -4.61 -32.97 11.58
CA ALA A 161 -4.54 -34.30 10.96
C ALA A 161 -3.38 -34.32 9.94
N ARG A 162 -2.20 -34.77 10.37
CA ARG A 162 -1.03 -34.94 9.49
C ARG A 162 -1.24 -36.19 8.66
N ASN A 163 -1.31 -36.02 7.33
CA ASN A 163 -1.28 -37.17 6.42
C ASN A 163 0.07 -37.90 6.58
N PRO A 164 0.11 -39.22 6.86
CA PRO A 164 1.36 -39.95 7.10
C PRO A 164 2.29 -39.98 5.88
N THR A 165 1.78 -39.62 4.70
CA THR A 165 2.54 -39.56 3.45
C THR A 165 3.29 -38.23 3.24
N THR A 166 2.92 -37.15 3.95
CA THR A 166 3.53 -35.83 3.74
C THR A 166 4.59 -35.53 4.80
N THR A 167 5.85 -35.54 4.38
CA THR A 167 6.95 -35.07 5.23
C THR A 167 7.00 -33.54 5.18
N PRO A 168 6.94 -32.83 6.32
CA PRO A 168 6.91 -31.36 6.34
C PRO A 168 8.23 -30.71 5.90
N PHE A 169 9.31 -31.49 5.82
CA PHE A 169 10.61 -31.05 5.35
C PHE A 169 10.86 -31.62 3.95
N GLY A 170 11.11 -30.74 2.99
CA GLY A 170 11.66 -31.13 1.69
C GLY A 170 13.13 -31.49 1.85
N SER A 171 13.55 -32.66 1.36
CA SER A 171 14.96 -33.10 1.38
C SER A 171 15.89 -32.30 0.46
N MET A 172 15.36 -31.31 -0.27
CA MET A 172 16.10 -30.50 -1.22
C MET A 172 16.70 -29.24 -0.57
N GLN A 173 17.97 -28.97 -0.90
CA GLN A 173 18.64 -27.71 -0.58
C GLN A 173 17.86 -26.53 -1.18
N ARG A 174 17.65 -25.48 -0.40
CA ARG A 174 16.91 -24.29 -0.83
C ARG A 174 17.61 -23.65 -2.04
N PRO A 175 16.90 -23.34 -3.13
CA PRO A 175 17.49 -22.63 -4.26
C PRO A 175 18.09 -21.31 -3.79
N ARG A 176 19.35 -21.07 -4.16
CA ARG A 176 20.07 -19.85 -3.79
C ARG A 176 19.47 -18.67 -4.54
N LYS A 177 19.29 -17.56 -3.84
CA LYS A 177 18.82 -16.32 -4.47
C LYS A 177 19.97 -15.72 -5.29
N PRO A 178 19.70 -15.06 -6.42
CA PRO A 178 20.76 -14.56 -7.33
C PRO A 178 21.69 -13.50 -6.74
N TRP A 179 21.42 -13.01 -5.52
CA TRP A 179 22.27 -12.07 -4.78
C TRP A 179 23.13 -12.73 -3.70
N GLU A 180 23.06 -14.06 -3.52
CA GLU A 180 23.95 -14.80 -2.62
C GLU A 180 25.32 -14.96 -3.29
N LYS A 181 26.28 -14.09 -2.96
CA LYS A 181 27.67 -14.20 -3.41
C LYS A 181 28.34 -15.41 -2.75
N ASP A 182 29.15 -16.14 -3.51
CA ASP A 182 29.89 -17.31 -3.03
C ASP A 182 30.88 -16.91 -1.92
N GLN A 183 30.59 -17.34 -0.69
CA GLN A 183 31.65 -17.49 0.31
C GLN A 183 32.29 -18.87 0.10
N PRO A 184 33.63 -18.95 0.02
CA PRO A 184 34.29 -20.24 -0.03
C PRO A 184 34.01 -21.01 1.25
N VAL A 185 33.45 -22.20 1.09
CA VAL A 185 33.37 -23.24 2.13
C VAL A 185 34.81 -23.60 2.51
N ALA A 186 35.31 -22.98 3.58
CA ALA A 186 36.49 -23.43 4.27
C ALA A 186 36.09 -24.65 5.11
N ASP A 187 36.52 -25.81 4.65
CA ASP A 187 36.49 -27.04 5.42
C ASP A 187 37.47 -26.88 6.60
N GLY A 188 36.98 -27.13 7.82
CA GLY A 188 37.82 -27.28 9.02
C GLY A 188 37.91 -26.08 9.97
N THR A 189 36.93 -26.00 10.87
CA THR A 189 37.08 -25.64 12.30
C THR A 189 37.64 -24.25 12.66
N SER A 190 36.72 -23.29 12.86
CA SER A 190 36.70 -22.47 14.09
C SER A 190 35.44 -21.61 14.18
N GLU A 191 34.65 -21.86 15.23
CA GLU A 191 33.77 -20.92 15.93
C GLU A 191 32.54 -20.40 15.19
N ALA A 192 31.49 -21.23 15.27
CA ALA A 192 30.10 -20.86 15.11
C ALA A 192 29.73 -19.69 16.02
N ARG A 193 29.72 -18.47 15.47
CA ARG A 193 28.86 -17.38 15.96
C ARG A 193 27.48 -17.53 15.31
N GLY A 194 26.84 -18.66 15.62
CA GLY A 194 25.50 -19.00 15.17
C GLY A 194 24.47 -18.23 16.00
N HIS A 195 23.64 -17.45 15.33
CA HIS A 195 22.36 -17.03 15.89
C HIS A 195 21.60 -18.29 16.33
N GLY A 196 21.38 -18.41 17.64
CA GLY A 196 20.95 -19.65 18.29
C GLY A 196 19.52 -20.07 17.98
N LEU A 197 19.31 -20.72 16.83
CA LEU A 197 18.05 -21.39 16.49
C LEU A 197 18.23 -22.79 15.88
N GLU A 198 19.44 -23.33 15.82
CA GLU A 198 19.68 -24.69 15.29
C GLU A 198 19.68 -25.77 16.39
N GLY A 199 19.64 -25.40 17.67
CA GLY A 199 19.75 -26.33 18.80
C GLY A 199 18.43 -26.82 19.41
N ALA A 200 17.28 -26.44 18.87
CA ALA A 200 15.96 -26.79 19.44
C ALA A 200 14.97 -27.31 18.40
N LEU A 201 15.47 -27.97 17.35
CA LEU A 201 14.62 -28.79 16.49
C LEU A 201 14.43 -30.13 17.19
N ASP A 202 13.27 -30.31 17.81
CA ASP A 202 12.84 -31.59 18.37
C ASP A 202 12.74 -32.60 17.22
N GLN A 203 13.76 -33.45 17.09
CA GLN A 203 13.89 -34.42 15.99
C GLN A 203 12.96 -35.63 16.16
N SER A 204 12.25 -35.71 17.29
CA SER A 204 11.38 -36.83 17.64
C SER A 204 10.16 -36.32 18.38
N PHE A 205 9.01 -36.30 17.70
CA PHE A 205 7.73 -36.14 18.39
C PHE A 205 7.48 -37.38 19.26
N PRO A 206 7.06 -37.24 20.52
CA PRO A 206 6.79 -38.39 21.39
C PRO A 206 5.70 -39.27 20.78
N GLU A 207 5.93 -40.59 20.76
CA GLU A 207 4.92 -41.58 20.38
C GLU A 207 3.73 -41.44 21.34
N GLN A 208 2.54 -41.20 20.80
CA GLN A 208 1.33 -41.07 21.59
C GLN A 208 1.04 -42.43 22.24
N GLU A 209 1.14 -42.53 23.57
CA GLU A 209 0.58 -43.66 24.30
C GLU A 209 -0.93 -43.69 24.04
N GLU A 210 -1.33 -44.71 23.28
CA GLU A 210 -2.71 -45.11 23.03
C GLU A 210 -3.37 -45.44 24.37
N THR A 211 -3.88 -44.42 25.04
CA THR A 211 -4.72 -44.59 26.23
C THR A 211 -6.12 -44.94 25.72
N ALA A 212 -6.33 -46.22 25.45
CA ALA A 212 -7.64 -46.79 25.29
C ALA A 212 -8.33 -46.84 26.67
N GLU A 213 -9.29 -45.94 26.89
CA GLU A 213 -10.41 -46.16 27.81
C GLU A 213 -11.66 -45.41 27.34
#